data_AF-A0A1Y1MMW9-F1
#
_entry.id   AF-A0A1Y1MMW9-F1
#
_cell.length_a   1.000
_cell.length_b   1.000
_cell.length_c   1.000
_cell.angle_alpha   90.00
_cell.angle_beta   90.00
_cell.angle_gamma   90.00
#
_symmetry.space_group_name_H-M   'P 1'
#
loop_
_entity.id
_entity.type
_entity.pdbx_description
1 polymer ?
#
loop_
_entity_poly.entity_id
_entity_poly.type
_entity_poly.pdbx_seq_one_letter_code
_entity_poly.pdbx_strand_id
1 'polypeptide(L)'
;MGINNPLPASLKSECRKCGKILTSFVNPRQAFGPDKVIPPSILSNAKGFAIITILKAGFLGSGRVGSGLVVARLPDGSWSAPSAIAAAGGGFGGQIGFELTDFVFVLNDTSAVKTFAQAG
;
A
#
# COMPACT_ATOMS: atom_id res chain seq x y z
N MET A 1 -9.95 13.17 5.61
CA MET A 1 -9.35 11.81 5.51
C MET A 1 -8.78 11.51 6.89
N GLY A 2 -9.29 10.49 7.58
CA GLY A 2 -8.87 10.16 8.95
C GLY A 2 -7.51 9.46 8.98
N ILE A 3 -6.83 9.50 10.12
CA ILE A 3 -5.56 8.80 10.36
C ILE A 3 -5.80 7.29 10.23
N ASN A 4 -5.05 6.62 9.36
CA ASN A 4 -5.10 5.17 9.17
C ASN A 4 -4.26 4.46 10.25
N ASN A 5 -4.72 3.31 10.76
CA ASN A 5 -3.97 2.54 11.75
C ASN A 5 -2.78 1.83 11.06
N PRO A 6 -1.52 2.11 11.45
CA PRO A 6 -0.35 1.45 10.88
C PRO A 6 -0.17 0.01 11.40
N LEU A 7 -0.82 -0.35 12.52
CA LEU A 7 -0.69 -1.67 13.13
C LEU A 7 -1.71 -2.65 12.54
N PRO A 8 -1.30 -3.92 12.31
CA PRO A 8 -2.21 -4.94 11.81
C PRO A 8 -3.33 -5.19 12.81
N ALA A 9 -4.56 -5.13 12.34
CA ALA A 9 -5.75 -5.50 13.10
C ALA A 9 -6.34 -6.80 12.51
N SER A 10 -7.61 -6.78 12.10
CA SER A 10 -8.22 -7.90 11.38
C SER A 10 -8.05 -7.75 9.86
N LEU A 11 -8.05 -8.87 9.12
CA LEU A 11 -8.06 -8.84 7.65
C LEU A 11 -9.22 -7.98 7.10
N LYS A 12 -10.39 -8.05 7.74
CA LYS A 12 -11.57 -7.25 7.38
C LYS A 12 -11.33 -5.74 7.52
N SER A 13 -10.68 -5.31 8.61
CA SER A 13 -10.33 -3.90 8.82
C SER A 13 -9.25 -3.44 7.84
N GLU A 14 -8.28 -4.30 7.54
CA GLU A 14 -7.27 -4.02 6.51
C GLU A 14 -7.94 -3.86 5.14
N CYS A 15 -8.89 -4.72 4.77
CA CYS A 15 -9.61 -4.59 3.49
C CYS A 15 -10.35 -3.25 3.40
N ARG A 16 -10.98 -2.83 4.49
CA ARG A 16 -11.66 -1.54 4.56
C ARG A 16 -10.68 -0.36 4.49
N LYS A 17 -9.52 -0.46 5.15
CA LYS A 17 -8.44 0.54 5.13
C LYS A 17 -7.86 0.69 3.72
N CYS A 18 -7.38 -0.40 3.14
CA CYS A 18 -6.79 -0.42 1.80
C CYS A 18 -7.80 -0.01 0.72
N GLY A 19 -9.07 -0.40 0.84
CA GLY A 19 -10.12 0.05 -0.08
C GLY A 19 -10.32 1.57 -0.05
N LYS A 20 -10.29 2.20 1.14
CA LYS A 20 -10.36 3.66 1.27
C LYS A 20 -9.13 4.34 0.67
N ILE A 21 -7.94 3.81 0.94
CA ILE A 21 -6.68 4.33 0.39
C ILE A 21 -6.75 4.27 -1.13
N LEU A 22 -7.01 3.10 -1.73
CA LEU A 22 -7.10 2.96 -3.18
C LEU A 22 -8.13 3.92 -3.79
N THR A 23 -9.29 4.07 -3.15
CA THR A 23 -10.33 5.01 -3.62
C THR A 23 -9.82 6.45 -3.65
N SER A 24 -9.02 6.89 -2.66
CA SER A 24 -8.44 8.23 -2.67
C SER A 24 -7.42 8.47 -3.77
N PHE A 25 -6.80 7.41 -4.30
CA PHE A 25 -5.88 7.48 -5.44
C PHE A 25 -6.57 7.32 -6.79
N VAL A 26 -7.83 6.90 -6.84
CA VAL A 26 -8.58 6.71 -8.10
C VAL A 26 -9.62 7.80 -8.31
N ASN A 27 -10.17 8.39 -7.24
CA ASN A 27 -11.23 9.39 -7.34
C ASN A 27 -10.64 10.82 -7.38
N PRO A 28 -10.77 11.55 -8.51
CA PRO A 28 -10.25 12.91 -8.64
C PRO A 28 -10.84 13.91 -7.65
N ARG A 29 -12.03 13.62 -7.10
CA ARG A 29 -12.70 14.47 -6.08
C ARG A 29 -12.14 14.25 -4.67
N GLN A 30 -11.40 13.17 -4.43
CA GLN A 30 -10.81 12.84 -3.13
C GLN A 30 -9.28 12.89 -3.14
N ALA A 31 -8.65 12.83 -4.31
CA ALA A 31 -7.21 12.99 -4.47
C ALA A 31 -6.79 14.45 -4.19
N PHE A 32 -5.70 14.63 -3.45
CA PHE A 32 -5.08 15.95 -3.19
C PHE A 32 -4.36 16.47 -4.45
N GLY A 33 -5.11 16.75 -5.52
CA GLY A 33 -4.63 17.22 -6.82
C GLY A 33 -4.71 16.16 -7.93
N PRO A 34 -4.84 16.58 -9.21
CA PRO A 34 -4.96 15.68 -10.35
C PRO A 34 -3.72 14.77 -10.54
N ASP A 35 -2.54 15.25 -10.14
CA ASP A 35 -1.27 14.51 -10.25
C ASP A 35 -1.17 13.31 -9.29
N LYS A 36 -2.10 13.20 -8.33
CA LYS A 36 -2.17 12.08 -7.38
C LYS A 36 -3.18 11.00 -7.79
N VAL A 37 -3.85 11.17 -8.93
CA VAL A 37 -4.79 10.17 -9.45
C VAL A 37 -4.04 9.16 -10.30
N ILE A 38 -4.22 7.87 -10.02
CA ILE A 38 -3.67 6.79 -10.84
C ILE A 38 -4.40 6.78 -12.19
N PRO A 39 -3.69 6.91 -13.33
CA PRO A 39 -4.33 6.90 -14.63
C PRO A 39 -5.09 5.59 -14.90
N PRO A 40 -6.25 5.64 -15.59
CA PRO A 40 -7.03 4.44 -15.89
C PRO A 40 -6.25 3.37 -16.66
N SER A 41 -5.32 3.77 -17.52
CA SER A 41 -4.45 2.86 -18.27
C SER A 41 -3.48 2.06 -17.40
N ILE A 42 -3.07 2.63 -16.26
CA ILE A 42 -2.23 1.93 -15.28
C ILE A 42 -3.08 0.93 -14.50
N LEU A 43 -4.29 1.31 -14.11
CA LEU A 43 -5.23 0.42 -13.41
C LEU A 43 -5.66 -0.77 -14.29
N SER A 44 -5.89 -0.55 -15.58
CA SER A 44 -6.35 -1.59 -16.50
C SER A 44 -5.29 -2.66 -16.77
N ASN A 45 -4.01 -2.26 -16.79
CA ASN A 45 -2.87 -3.13 -17.04
C ASN A 45 -2.28 -3.76 -15.77
N ALA A 46 -2.72 -3.34 -14.59
CA ALA A 46 -2.25 -3.86 -13.31
C ALA A 46 -2.41 -5.39 -13.23
N LYS A 47 -1.33 -6.05 -12.81
CA LYS A 47 -1.25 -7.47 -12.47
C LYS A 47 -1.39 -7.70 -10.97
N GLY A 48 -1.28 -6.66 -10.16
CA GLY A 48 -1.51 -6.70 -8.73
C GLY A 48 -1.52 -5.32 -8.10
N PHE A 49 -2.00 -5.25 -6.87
CA PHE A 49 -1.90 -4.07 -6.02
C PHE A 49 -1.35 -4.47 -4.67
N ALA A 50 -0.35 -3.74 -4.18
CA ALA A 50 0.02 -3.77 -2.77
C ALA A 50 -0.29 -2.41 -2.16
N ILE A 51 -1.09 -2.40 -1.10
CA ILE A 51 -1.57 -1.18 -0.43
C ILE A 51 -1.17 -1.27 1.02
N ILE A 52 -0.36 -0.33 1.51
CA ILE A 52 0.22 -0.41 2.85
C ILE A 52 0.28 0.97 3.51
N THR A 53 -0.03 1.01 4.80
CA THR A 53 0.20 2.19 5.64
C THR A 53 1.47 1.96 6.44
N ILE A 54 2.47 2.84 6.29
CA ILE A 54 3.75 2.80 7.02
C ILE A 54 3.77 3.93 8.05
N LEU A 55 4.12 3.59 9.29
CA LEU A 55 4.59 4.53 10.29
C LEU A 55 6.12 4.55 10.26
N LYS A 56 6.69 5.71 10.00
CA LYS A 56 8.12 5.98 10.13
C LYS A 56 8.34 6.85 11.37
N ALA A 57 9.32 6.53 12.19
CA ALA A 57 9.72 7.36 13.32
C ALA A 57 11.24 7.39 13.43
N GLY A 58 11.83 8.54 13.73
CA GLY A 58 13.29 8.65 13.82
C GLY A 58 13.83 9.96 14.40
N PHE A 59 15.13 9.92 14.71
CA PHE A 59 15.98 11.09 14.99
C PHE A 59 17.35 10.93 14.30
N LEU A 60 18.29 10.20 14.93
CA LEU A 60 19.58 9.80 14.32
C LEU A 60 19.53 8.43 13.63
N GLY A 61 18.59 7.59 14.07
CA GLY A 61 18.15 6.37 13.40
C GLY A 61 16.66 6.46 13.10
N SER A 62 16.18 5.64 12.17
CA SER A 62 14.78 5.56 11.76
C SER A 62 14.29 4.13 11.80
N GLY A 63 13.10 3.93 12.36
CA GLY A 63 12.33 2.70 12.27
C GLY A 63 11.13 2.90 11.37
N ARG A 64 10.77 1.87 10.62
CA ARG A 64 9.53 1.80 9.84
C ARG A 64 8.79 0.52 10.17
N VAL A 65 7.49 0.64 10.40
CA VAL A 65 6.58 -0.49 10.59
C VAL A 65 5.27 -0.17 9.88
N GLY A 66 4.63 -1.16 9.29
CA GLY A 66 3.33 -0.96 8.68
C GLY A 66 2.63 -2.25 8.31
N SER A 67 1.37 -2.08 7.92
CA SER A 67 0.46 -3.16 7.59
C SER A 67 -0.43 -2.79 6.42
N GLY A 68 -0.82 -3.80 5.66
CA GLY A 68 -1.58 -3.60 4.45
C GLY A 68 -2.05 -4.91 3.83
N LEU A 69 -2.36 -4.83 2.54
CA LEU A 69 -2.84 -5.95 1.75
C LEU A 69 -2.18 -6.01 0.38
N VAL A 70 -2.10 -7.23 -0.15
CA VAL A 70 -1.80 -7.49 -1.54
C VAL A 70 -2.95 -8.25 -2.21
N VAL A 71 -3.27 -7.89 -3.45
CA VAL A 71 -4.17 -8.62 -4.34
C VAL A 71 -3.49 -8.82 -5.68
N ALA A 72 -3.64 -10.01 -6.25
CA ALA A 72 -3.04 -10.40 -7.52
C ALA A 72 -4.12 -10.63 -8.57
N ARG A 73 -3.82 -10.30 -9.82
CA ARG A 73 -4.61 -10.71 -10.98
C ARG A 73 -4.10 -12.07 -11.46
N LEU A 74 -5.00 -13.04 -11.51
CA LEU A 74 -4.71 -14.41 -11.88
C LEU A 74 -4.61 -14.57 -13.41
N PRO A 75 -4.02 -15.67 -13.92
CA PRO A 75 -3.88 -15.89 -15.36
C PRO A 75 -5.21 -15.93 -16.13
N ASP A 76 -6.30 -16.31 -15.46
CA ASP A 76 -7.67 -16.29 -15.99
C ASP A 76 -8.30 -14.89 -16.02
N GLY A 77 -7.57 -13.86 -15.56
CA GLY A 77 -8.01 -12.47 -15.51
C GLY A 77 -8.80 -12.10 -14.25
N SER A 78 -9.16 -13.06 -13.41
CA SER A 78 -9.83 -12.84 -12.12
C SER A 78 -8.87 -12.27 -11.07
N TRP A 79 -9.41 -11.80 -9.93
CA TRP A 79 -8.61 -11.31 -8.81
C TRP A 79 -8.54 -12.36 -7.70
N SER A 80 -7.36 -12.49 -7.09
CA SER A 80 -7.15 -13.33 -5.92
C SER A 80 -7.90 -12.79 -4.70
N ALA A 81 -8.07 -13.65 -3.69
CA ALA A 81 -8.40 -13.19 -2.35
C ALA A 81 -7.31 -12.21 -1.83
N PRO A 82 -7.68 -11.23 -0.98
CA PRO A 82 -6.71 -10.33 -0.38
C PRO A 82 -5.84 -11.06 0.64
N SER A 83 -4.54 -10.81 0.60
CA SER A 83 -3.57 -11.34 1.57
C SER A 83 -2.99 -10.21 2.41
N ALA A 84 -3.00 -10.37 3.73
CA ALA A 84 -2.39 -9.40 4.64
C ALA A 84 -0.87 -9.38 4.48
N ILE A 85 -0.30 -8.19 4.47
CA ILE A 85 1.14 -7.96 4.46
C ILE A 85 1.52 -7.08 5.63
N ALA A 86 2.73 -7.31 6.14
CA ALA A 86 3.38 -6.43 7.11
C ALA A 86 4.72 -5.99 6.52
N ALA A 87 5.15 -4.79 6.86
CA ALA A 87 6.48 -4.31 6.53
C ALA A 87 7.15 -3.80 7.80
N ALA A 88 8.42 -4.15 7.97
CA ALA A 88 9.26 -3.62 9.03
C ALA A 88 10.66 -3.36 8.49
N GLY A 89 11.35 -2.38 9.07
CA GLY A 89 12.75 -2.13 8.74
C GLY A 89 13.31 -0.95 9.52
N GLY A 90 14.62 -0.76 9.39
CA GLY A 90 15.31 0.38 9.97
C GLY A 90 16.34 0.95 9.02
N GLY A 91 16.78 2.17 9.29
CA GLY A 91 17.84 2.84 8.55
C GLY A 91 18.36 4.07 9.30
N PHE A 92 19.43 4.67 8.83
CA PHE A 92 19.99 5.90 9.40
C PHE A 92 19.67 7.10 8.49
N GLY A 93 19.36 8.26 9.08
CA GLY A 93 19.00 9.47 8.33
C GLY A 93 18.39 10.56 9.21
N GLY A 94 18.54 11.83 8.81
CA GLY A 94 18.16 13.01 9.60
C GLY A 94 16.67 13.34 9.60
N GLN A 95 15.81 12.37 9.88
CA GLN A 95 14.38 12.64 10.13
C GLN A 95 14.16 12.81 11.62
N ILE A 96 13.47 13.87 12.03
CA ILE A 96 13.08 14.11 13.42
C ILE A 96 11.56 14.01 13.51
N GLY A 97 11.06 13.07 14.31
CA GLY A 97 9.63 12.90 14.58
C GLY A 97 9.05 11.64 13.96
N PHE A 98 7.74 11.65 13.71
CA PHE A 98 7.01 10.53 13.11
C PHE A 98 6.24 10.98 11.87
N GLU A 99 6.08 10.06 10.92
CA GLU A 99 5.35 10.26 9.69
C GLU A 99 4.51 9.02 9.41
N LEU A 100 3.24 9.23 9.05
CA LEU A 100 2.33 8.17 8.62
C LEU A 100 2.06 8.34 7.13
N THR A 101 2.41 7.34 6.33
CA THR A 101 2.33 7.42 4.87
C THR A 101 1.57 6.23 4.31
N ASP A 102 0.58 6.51 3.46
CA ASP A 102 -0.14 5.49 2.70
C ASP A 102 0.49 5.31 1.32
N PHE A 103 0.82 4.07 0.97
CA PHE A 103 1.39 3.69 -0.32
C PHE A 103 0.44 2.80 -1.10
N VAL A 104 0.34 3.05 -2.41
CA VAL A 104 -0.30 2.17 -3.39
C VAL A 104 0.75 1.80 -4.43
N PHE A 105 1.18 0.55 -4.41
CA PHE A 105 2.05 -0.03 -5.43
C PHE A 105 1.18 -0.70 -6.49
N VAL A 106 1.27 -0.21 -7.72
CA VAL A 106 0.69 -0.88 -8.88
C VAL A 106 1.73 -1.84 -9.45
N LEU A 107 1.44 -3.14 -9.41
CA LEU A 107 2.33 -4.18 -9.88
C LEU A 107 1.94 -4.52 -11.32
N ASN A 108 2.75 -4.11 -12.29
CA ASN A 108 2.46 -4.31 -13.72
C ASN A 108 3.02 -5.63 -14.29
N ASP A 109 3.80 -6.37 -13.50
CA ASP A 109 4.39 -7.63 -13.89
C ASP A 109 4.07 -8.74 -12.87
N THR A 110 3.77 -9.94 -13.35
CA THR A 110 3.44 -11.08 -12.48
C THR A 110 4.62 -11.51 -11.61
N SER A 111 5.87 -11.33 -12.06
CA SER A 111 7.06 -11.52 -11.23
C SER A 111 7.13 -10.50 -10.10
N ALA A 112 6.73 -9.24 -10.32
CA ALA A 112 6.68 -8.23 -9.27
C ALA A 112 5.66 -8.61 -8.19
N VAL A 113 4.50 -9.15 -8.58
CA VAL A 113 3.50 -9.72 -7.66
C VAL A 113 4.08 -10.88 -6.86
N LYS A 114 4.78 -11.80 -7.52
CA LYS A 114 5.38 -12.97 -6.87
C LYS A 114 6.47 -12.56 -5.88
N THR A 115 7.36 -11.65 -6.25
CA THR A 115 8.38 -11.11 -5.35
C THR A 115 7.75 -10.44 -4.14
N PHE A 116 6.70 -9.64 -4.33
CA PHE A 116 6.01 -9.00 -3.21
C PHE A 116 5.30 -10.00 -2.30
N ALA A 117 4.79 -11.10 -2.84
CA ALA A 117 4.12 -12.16 -2.10
C ALA A 117 5.09 -13.15 -1.42
N GLN A 118 6.33 -13.27 -1.91
CA GLN A 118 7.34 -14.21 -1.41
C GLN A 118 8.41 -13.58 -0.52
N ALA A 119 8.70 -12.28 -0.68
CA ALA A 119 9.75 -11.57 0.04
C ALA A 119 9.22 -10.68 1.18
N GLY A 120 7.95 -10.86 1.57
CA GLY A 120 7.36 -10.28 2.78
C GLY A 120 7.80 -11.02 4.03
#